data_AF-A0A954W3M1-F1
#
_entry.id   AF-A0A954W3M1-F1
#
_cell.length_a   1.000
_cell.length_b   1.000
_cell.length_c   1.000
_cell.angle_alpha   90.00
_cell.angle_beta   90.00
_cell.angle_gamma   90.00
#
_symmetry.space_group_name_H-M   'P 1'
#
loop_
_entity.id
_entity.type
_entity.pdbx_description
1 polymer ?
#
loop_
_entity_poly.entity_id
_entity_poly.type
_entity_poly.pdbx_seq_one_letter_code
_entity_poly.pdbx_strand_id
1 'polypeptide(L)'
;MLGTKNEIIEIIESNDDAIRNRSLDSVCRDASLDELLSHAATLDAFWRSTDNLYDRVRALFFLSAIHRYYVPLHLEAQPIDLAAPLIPFESYQHLLARRFVEAIDDLLECQATNGASDGLSSALSEAYKDLAFQTLANQVRKSVRTVRGNQWMFRTGHPADHPLRIRKELLSKSDDGTYPILRETTSVRMDFSHSGWS
;
A
#
# COMPACT_ATOMS: atom_id res chain seq x y z
N MET A 1 12.27 -10.02 33.11
CA MET A 1 11.00 -10.41 32.46
C MET A 1 11.27 -10.49 30.98
N LEU A 2 11.47 -11.70 30.45
CA LEU A 2 11.47 -11.92 29.00
C LEU A 2 10.02 -11.65 28.56
N GLY A 3 9.79 -10.48 27.96
CA GLY A 3 8.48 -10.12 27.43
C GLY A 3 8.06 -11.21 26.45
N THR A 4 6.86 -11.75 26.65
CA THR A 4 6.23 -12.70 25.74
C THR A 4 6.26 -12.08 24.35
N LYS A 5 7.15 -12.58 23.49
CA LYS A 5 7.32 -12.05 22.14
C LYS A 5 6.00 -12.27 21.41
N ASN A 6 5.46 -11.22 20.79
CA ASN A 6 4.24 -11.36 19.99
C ASN A 6 4.54 -12.37 18.86
N GLU A 7 3.78 -13.47 18.83
CA GLU A 7 4.01 -14.58 17.91
C GLU A 7 3.98 -14.15 16.44
N ILE A 8 3.17 -13.14 16.10
CA ILE A 8 3.11 -12.58 14.74
C ILE A 8 4.41 -11.86 14.37
N ILE A 9 5.01 -11.12 15.31
CA ILE A 9 6.33 -10.50 15.09
C ILE A 9 7.40 -11.58 14.92
N GLU A 10 7.32 -12.68 15.67
CA GLU A 10 8.24 -13.79 15.50
C GLU A 10 8.13 -14.43 14.11
N ILE A 11 6.91 -14.61 13.59
CA ILE A 11 6.67 -15.07 12.20
C ILE A 11 7.30 -14.09 11.18
N ILE A 12 7.36 -12.80 11.48
CA ILE A 12 7.93 -11.80 10.56
C ILE A 12 9.46 -11.81 10.61
N GLU A 13 10.05 -11.74 11.80
CA GLU A 13 11.50 -11.54 12.00
C GLU A 13 12.32 -12.84 11.95
N SER A 14 11.69 -14.01 12.09
CA SER A 14 12.44 -15.25 12.24
C SER A 14 13.27 -15.58 11.00
N ASN A 15 14.53 -15.99 11.25
CA ASN A 15 15.41 -16.53 10.22
C ASN A 15 15.16 -18.03 9.97
N ASP A 16 14.37 -18.70 10.82
CA ASP A 16 13.96 -20.08 10.62
C ASP A 16 12.74 -20.14 9.68
N ASP A 17 12.91 -20.76 8.52
CA ASP A 17 11.87 -20.96 7.52
C ASP A 17 10.63 -21.68 8.08
N ALA A 18 10.80 -22.58 9.05
CA ALA A 18 9.68 -23.30 9.68
C ALA A 18 8.79 -22.36 10.50
N ILE A 19 9.35 -21.29 11.06
CA ILE A 19 8.62 -20.26 11.81
C ILE A 19 8.13 -19.16 10.86
N ARG A 20 9.02 -18.65 10.01
CA ARG A 20 8.74 -17.54 9.08
C ARG A 20 7.65 -17.87 8.07
N ASN A 21 7.53 -19.13 7.65
CA ASN A 21 6.54 -19.53 6.65
C ASN A 21 5.21 -20.00 7.25
N ARG A 22 5.03 -19.88 8.58
CA ARG A 22 3.73 -20.13 9.21
C ARG A 22 2.69 -19.16 8.68
N SER A 23 1.47 -19.66 8.50
CA SER A 23 0.34 -18.81 8.10
C SER A 23 -0.04 -17.88 9.25
N LEU A 24 -0.48 -16.67 8.89
CA LEU A 24 -1.13 -15.75 9.85
C LEU A 24 -2.33 -16.42 10.53
N ASP A 25 -3.07 -17.24 9.76
CA ASP A 25 -4.20 -18.02 10.23
C ASP A 25 -3.87 -18.93 11.42
N SER A 26 -2.64 -19.47 11.49
CA SER A 26 -2.23 -20.34 12.61
C SER A 26 -2.20 -19.62 13.96
N VAL A 27 -2.17 -18.28 13.97
CA VAL A 27 -2.19 -17.46 15.18
C VAL A 27 -3.57 -16.83 15.37
N CYS A 28 -4.20 -16.36 14.30
CA CYS A 28 -5.43 -15.57 14.40
C CYS A 28 -6.72 -16.38 14.47
N ARG A 29 -6.73 -17.65 14.05
CA ARG A 29 -7.97 -18.45 13.92
C ARG A 29 -8.75 -18.59 15.23
N ASP A 30 -8.04 -18.90 16.31
CA ASP A 30 -8.64 -19.19 17.62
C ASP A 30 -8.48 -18.01 18.60
N ALA A 31 -7.97 -16.87 18.12
CA ALA A 31 -7.79 -15.67 18.92
C ALA A 31 -9.14 -14.99 19.19
N SER A 32 -9.30 -14.45 20.39
CA SER A 32 -10.40 -13.55 20.74
C SER A 32 -10.26 -12.18 20.08
N LEU A 33 -11.34 -11.39 20.07
CA LEU A 33 -11.29 -10.01 19.55
C LEU A 33 -10.21 -9.17 20.26
N ASP A 34 -10.10 -9.28 21.59
CA ASP A 34 -9.12 -8.52 22.37
C ASP A 34 -7.67 -8.94 22.02
N GLU A 35 -7.43 -10.23 21.80
CA GLU A 35 -6.13 -10.73 21.34
C GLU A 35 -5.80 -10.24 19.93
N LEU A 36 -6.76 -10.26 19.01
CA LEU A 36 -6.59 -9.74 17.65
C LEU A 36 -6.25 -8.25 17.65
N LEU A 37 -6.96 -7.44 18.45
CA LEU A 37 -6.69 -6.01 18.58
C LEU A 37 -5.35 -5.73 19.27
N SER A 38 -4.98 -6.53 20.27
CA SER A 38 -3.67 -6.45 20.93
C SER A 38 -2.52 -6.80 19.97
N HIS A 39 -2.72 -7.85 19.15
CA HIS A 39 -1.79 -8.22 18.09
C HIS A 39 -1.66 -7.10 17.05
N ALA A 40 -2.78 -6.52 16.60
CA ALA A 40 -2.77 -5.40 15.67
C ALA A 40 -2.06 -4.17 16.25
N ALA A 41 -2.32 -3.79 17.49
CA ALA A 41 -1.64 -2.65 18.14
C ALA A 41 -0.12 -2.86 18.24
N THR A 42 0.30 -4.07 18.62
CA THR A 42 1.74 -4.43 18.70
C THR A 42 2.38 -4.38 17.31
N LEU A 43 1.67 -4.84 16.29
CA LEU A 43 2.16 -4.88 14.91
C LEU A 43 2.18 -3.47 14.27
N ASP A 44 1.25 -2.58 14.65
CA ASP A 44 1.25 -1.17 14.27
C ASP A 44 2.53 -0.47 14.76
N ALA A 45 2.85 -0.63 16.04
CA ALA A 45 4.08 -0.09 16.61
C ALA A 45 5.35 -0.68 15.94
N PHE A 46 5.31 -1.95 15.56
CA PHE A 46 6.42 -2.63 14.90
C PHE A 46 6.73 -2.06 13.50
N TRP A 47 5.73 -1.92 12.61
CA TRP A 47 6.02 -1.46 11.24
C TRP A 47 6.54 -0.01 11.22
N ARG A 48 6.14 0.82 12.19
CA ARG A 48 6.60 2.21 12.35
C ARG A 48 8.06 2.31 12.77
N SER A 49 8.58 1.30 13.45
CA SER A 49 9.93 1.31 14.04
C SER A 49 10.95 0.48 13.26
N THR A 50 10.54 -0.56 12.54
CA THR A 50 11.48 -1.41 11.78
C THR A 50 12.07 -0.69 10.57
N ASP A 51 13.38 -0.81 10.37
CA ASP A 51 14.09 -0.31 9.18
C ASP A 51 14.09 -1.31 8.02
N ASN A 52 13.73 -2.57 8.28
CA ASN A 52 13.69 -3.61 7.27
C ASN A 52 12.42 -3.46 6.42
N LEU A 53 12.60 -3.23 5.12
CA LEU A 53 11.51 -3.09 4.17
C LEU A 53 10.61 -4.33 4.12
N TYR A 54 11.21 -5.53 4.11
CA TYR A 54 10.45 -6.78 4.01
C TYR A 54 9.55 -6.94 5.24
N ASP A 55 10.11 -6.74 6.43
CA ASP A 55 9.40 -6.86 7.69
C ASP A 55 8.28 -5.81 7.79
N ARG A 56 8.55 -4.56 7.40
CA ARG A 56 7.56 -3.47 7.35
C ARG A 56 6.39 -3.82 6.43
N VAL A 57 6.67 -4.24 5.20
CA VAL A 57 5.63 -4.57 4.22
C VAL A 57 4.82 -5.78 4.67
N ARG A 58 5.49 -6.80 5.23
CA ARG A 58 4.82 -7.99 5.76
C ARG A 58 3.91 -7.66 6.94
N ALA A 59 4.37 -6.80 7.86
CA ALA A 59 3.57 -6.30 8.97
C ALA A 59 2.31 -5.55 8.48
N LEU A 60 2.45 -4.65 7.50
CA LEU A 60 1.32 -3.91 6.93
C LEU A 60 0.28 -4.84 6.27
N PHE A 61 0.71 -5.85 5.53
CA PHE A 61 -0.22 -6.83 4.95
C PHE A 61 -0.89 -7.72 6.00
N PHE A 62 -0.17 -8.06 7.08
CA PHE A 62 -0.74 -8.80 8.20
C PHE A 62 -1.78 -7.96 8.94
N LEU A 63 -1.51 -6.67 9.19
CA LEU A 63 -2.49 -5.73 9.74
C LEU A 63 -3.74 -5.64 8.87
N SER A 64 -3.55 -5.50 7.55
CA SER A 64 -4.66 -5.49 6.60
C SER A 64 -5.49 -6.77 6.70
N ALA A 65 -4.84 -7.94 6.74
CA ALA A 65 -5.51 -9.23 6.84
C ALA A 65 -6.26 -9.43 8.19
N ILE A 66 -5.65 -9.05 9.32
CA ILE A 66 -6.28 -9.09 10.66
C ILE A 66 -7.59 -8.30 10.63
N HIS A 67 -7.54 -7.06 10.15
CA HIS A 67 -8.71 -6.19 10.08
C HIS A 67 -9.74 -6.62 9.02
N ARG A 68 -9.33 -7.30 7.96
CA ARG A 68 -10.22 -7.72 6.87
C ARG A 68 -10.96 -9.02 7.13
N TYR A 69 -10.27 -9.98 7.76
CA TYR A 69 -10.69 -11.38 7.77
C TYR A 69 -10.88 -11.97 9.16
N TYR A 70 -10.25 -11.41 10.20
CA TYR A 70 -10.30 -11.99 11.54
C TYR A 70 -11.17 -11.14 12.47
N VAL A 71 -10.88 -9.84 12.59
CA VAL A 71 -11.67 -8.93 13.45
C VAL A 71 -13.17 -8.97 13.15
N PRO A 72 -13.64 -8.88 11.89
CA PRO A 72 -15.07 -8.89 11.58
C PRO A 72 -15.81 -10.17 11.99
N LEU A 73 -15.12 -11.28 12.22
CA LEU A 73 -15.75 -12.54 12.66
C LEU A 73 -16.22 -12.47 14.13
N HIS A 74 -15.67 -11.54 14.91
CA HIS A 74 -15.99 -11.35 16.33
C HIS A 74 -16.82 -10.10 16.61
N LEU A 75 -16.96 -9.22 15.62
CA LEU A 75 -17.91 -8.14 15.65
C LEU A 75 -19.26 -8.77 15.31
N GLU A 76 -20.02 -9.19 16.32
CA GLU A 76 -21.40 -9.66 16.13
C GLU A 76 -22.12 -8.71 15.18
N ALA A 77 -23.08 -9.22 14.39
CA ALA A 77 -23.96 -8.36 13.59
C ALA A 77 -24.68 -7.42 14.54
N GLN A 78 -24.06 -6.27 14.84
CA GLN A 78 -24.55 -5.32 15.81
C GLN A 78 -25.96 -4.98 15.37
N PRO A 79 -26.97 -5.12 16.24
CA PRO A 79 -28.31 -4.68 15.91
C PRO A 79 -28.20 -3.25 15.39
N ILE A 80 -28.84 -2.96 14.25
CA ILE A 80 -28.81 -1.65 13.58
C ILE A 80 -29.13 -0.48 14.55
N ASP A 81 -29.79 -0.79 15.68
CA ASP A 81 -30.15 0.14 16.75
C ASP A 81 -29.00 0.54 17.70
N LEU A 82 -27.88 -0.17 17.74
CA LEU A 82 -26.64 0.28 18.40
C LEU A 82 -25.79 0.97 17.35
N ALA A 83 -25.59 2.29 17.48
CA ALA A 83 -24.82 3.08 16.54
C ALA A 83 -23.34 2.65 16.56
N ALA A 84 -23.02 1.66 15.71
CA ALA A 84 -21.66 1.22 15.51
C ALA A 84 -20.77 2.43 15.13
N PRO A 85 -19.52 2.48 15.62
CA PRO A 85 -18.57 3.53 15.26
C PRO A 85 -18.47 3.71 13.74
N LEU A 86 -18.72 4.93 13.27
CA LEU A 86 -18.62 5.29 11.86
C LEU A 86 -17.18 5.68 11.50
N ILE A 87 -16.85 5.55 10.22
CA ILE A 87 -15.58 6.04 9.67
C ILE A 87 -15.57 7.57 9.80
N PRO A 88 -14.58 8.18 10.50
CA PRO A 88 -14.48 9.62 10.59
C PRO A 88 -14.27 10.24 9.20
N PHE A 89 -14.91 11.39 8.96
CA PHE A 89 -14.85 12.06 7.66
C PHE A 89 -13.41 12.48 7.28
N GLU A 90 -12.65 13.00 8.24
CA GLU A 90 -11.24 13.39 8.03
C GLU A 90 -10.38 12.20 7.61
N SER A 91 -10.55 11.03 8.23
CA SER A 91 -9.84 9.80 7.85
C SER A 91 -10.12 9.41 6.40
N TYR A 92 -11.37 9.56 5.95
CA TYR A 92 -11.74 9.31 4.56
C TYR A 92 -11.06 10.30 3.61
N GLN A 93 -10.97 11.58 3.97
CA GLN A 93 -10.24 12.57 3.19
C GLN A 93 -8.73 12.27 3.14
N HIS A 94 -8.15 11.76 4.23
CA HIS A 94 -6.77 11.29 4.29
C HIS A 94 -6.52 10.13 3.32
N LEU A 95 -7.41 9.13 3.27
CA LEU A 95 -7.34 8.04 2.29
C LEU A 95 -7.36 8.54 0.84
N LEU A 96 -8.32 9.40 0.50
CA LEU A 96 -8.42 9.97 -0.86
C LEU A 96 -7.17 10.77 -1.26
N ALA A 97 -6.56 11.46 -0.29
CA ALA A 97 -5.34 12.22 -0.48
C ALA A 97 -4.07 11.35 -0.44
N ARG A 98 -4.18 10.02 -0.32
CA ARG A 98 -3.04 9.07 -0.12
C ARG A 98 -2.18 9.39 1.11
N ARG A 99 -2.76 10.04 2.12
CA ARG A 99 -2.18 10.32 3.44
C ARG A 99 -2.51 9.14 4.37
N PHE A 100 -1.95 7.97 4.06
CA PHE A 100 -2.37 6.72 4.70
C PHE A 100 -2.00 6.63 6.18
N VAL A 101 -0.88 7.21 6.60
CA VAL A 101 -0.45 7.18 8.01
C VAL A 101 -1.41 7.99 8.86
N GLU A 102 -1.75 9.20 8.42
CA GLU A 102 -2.72 10.06 9.08
C GLU A 102 -4.11 9.41 9.10
N ALA A 103 -4.53 8.77 8.00
CA ALA A 103 -5.78 8.00 7.98
C ALA A 103 -5.79 6.88 9.02
N ILE A 104 -4.70 6.11 9.14
CA ILE A 104 -4.56 5.03 10.14
C ILE A 104 -4.64 5.61 11.55
N ASP A 105 -3.92 6.70 11.83
CA ASP A 105 -3.89 7.33 13.15
C ASP A 105 -5.29 7.77 13.59
N ASP A 106 -6.04 8.47 12.71
CA ASP A 106 -7.41 8.90 13.00
C ASP A 106 -8.37 7.70 13.22
N LEU A 107 -8.22 6.64 12.42
CA LEU A 107 -9.05 5.44 12.52
C LEU A 107 -8.78 4.66 13.82
N LEU A 108 -7.51 4.54 14.21
CA LEU A 108 -7.11 3.90 15.47
C LEU A 108 -7.57 4.71 16.68
N GLU A 109 -7.51 6.05 16.62
CA GLU A 109 -8.04 6.91 17.68
C GLU A 109 -9.57 6.75 17.83
N CYS A 110 -10.29 6.71 16.70
CA CYS A 110 -11.73 6.45 16.70
C CYS A 110 -12.04 5.06 17.28
N GLN A 111 -11.29 4.03 16.90
CA GLN A 111 -11.42 2.67 17.43
C GLN A 111 -11.15 2.61 18.93
N ALA A 112 -10.11 3.31 19.42
CA ALA A 112 -9.77 3.35 20.83
C ALA A 112 -10.86 4.02 21.68
N THR A 113 -11.53 5.04 21.13
CA THR A 113 -12.57 5.80 21.82
C THR A 113 -13.92 5.11 21.80
N ASN A 114 -14.30 4.55 20.66
CA ASN A 114 -15.67 4.08 20.39
C ASN A 114 -15.79 2.56 20.25
N GLY A 115 -14.67 1.83 20.29
CA GLY A 115 -14.60 0.39 20.04
C GLY A 115 -14.41 0.05 18.55
N ALA A 116 -14.17 -1.23 18.28
CA ALA A 116 -14.07 -1.74 16.92
C ALA A 116 -15.45 -1.87 16.25
N SER A 117 -15.48 -1.63 14.94
CA SER A 117 -16.66 -1.79 14.09
C SER A 117 -16.27 -2.33 12.72
N ASP A 118 -17.21 -2.93 11.99
CA ASP A 118 -16.96 -3.43 10.64
C ASP A 118 -16.49 -2.33 9.69
N GLY A 119 -17.06 -1.13 9.84
CA GLY A 119 -16.68 0.03 9.04
C GLY A 119 -15.25 0.49 9.33
N LEU A 120 -14.89 0.63 10.60
CA LEU A 120 -13.53 1.00 11.00
C LEU A 120 -12.51 -0.06 10.61
N SER A 121 -12.82 -1.34 10.84
CA SER A 121 -11.92 -2.44 10.49
C SER A 121 -11.73 -2.53 8.98
N SER A 122 -12.78 -2.32 8.19
CA SER A 122 -12.67 -2.25 6.73
C SER A 122 -11.79 -1.08 6.27
N ALA A 123 -11.95 0.10 6.87
CA ALA A 123 -11.15 1.27 6.55
C ALA A 123 -9.67 1.09 6.93
N LEU A 124 -9.39 0.54 8.13
CA LEU A 124 -8.03 0.21 8.57
C LEU A 124 -7.39 -0.82 7.63
N SER A 125 -8.12 -1.87 7.27
CA SER A 125 -7.65 -2.87 6.31
C SER A 125 -7.20 -2.23 4.99
N GLU A 126 -8.01 -1.33 4.44
CA GLU A 126 -7.69 -0.63 3.19
C GLU A 126 -6.49 0.30 3.36
N ALA A 127 -6.45 1.09 4.43
CA ALA A 127 -5.37 2.03 4.71
C ALA A 127 -4.00 1.33 4.83
N TYR A 128 -3.93 0.22 5.57
CA TYR A 128 -2.71 -0.56 5.72
C TYR A 128 -2.26 -1.21 4.41
N LYS A 129 -3.21 -1.76 3.64
CA LYS A 129 -2.94 -2.37 2.32
C LYS A 129 -2.36 -1.33 1.36
N ASP A 130 -2.96 -0.14 1.29
CA ASP A 130 -2.52 0.92 0.40
C ASP A 130 -1.18 1.50 0.82
N LEU A 131 -0.93 1.62 2.13
CA LEU A 131 0.39 1.98 2.66
C LEU A 131 1.45 0.93 2.30
N ALA A 132 1.12 -0.36 2.34
CA ALA A 132 2.02 -1.44 1.93
C ALA A 132 2.40 -1.30 0.44
N PHE A 133 1.41 -1.09 -0.43
CA PHE A 133 1.64 -0.88 -1.85
C PHE A 133 2.43 0.39 -2.14
N GLN A 134 2.11 1.50 -1.48
CA GLN A 134 2.86 2.75 -1.61
C GLN A 134 4.31 2.57 -1.15
N THR A 135 4.55 1.80 -0.08
CA THR A 135 5.89 1.48 0.42
C THR A 135 6.70 0.68 -0.60
N LEU A 136 6.09 -0.36 -1.19
CA LEU A 136 6.71 -1.13 -2.28
C LEU A 136 6.99 -0.27 -3.52
N ALA A 137 6.03 0.55 -3.94
CA ALA A 137 6.19 1.46 -5.08
C ALA A 137 7.33 2.47 -4.85
N ASN A 138 7.44 2.99 -3.63
CA ASN A 138 8.54 3.89 -3.24
C ASN A 138 9.90 3.18 -3.30
N GLN A 139 9.99 1.92 -2.86
CA GLN A 139 11.22 1.15 -3.00
C GLN A 139 11.58 0.91 -4.48
N VAL A 140 10.61 0.56 -5.32
CA VAL A 140 10.85 0.37 -6.76
C VAL A 140 11.35 1.68 -7.37
N ARG A 141 10.70 2.81 -7.09
CA ARG A 141 11.16 4.14 -7.54
C ARG A 141 12.59 4.43 -7.09
N LYS A 142 12.92 4.15 -5.81
CA LYS A 142 14.27 4.33 -5.26
C LYS A 142 15.30 3.46 -6.00
N SER A 143 15.01 2.17 -6.15
CA SER A 143 15.87 1.23 -6.87
C SER A 143 16.15 1.70 -8.29
N VAL A 144 15.09 2.01 -9.06
CA VAL A 144 15.21 2.48 -10.44
C VAL A 144 16.03 3.77 -10.53
N ARG A 145 15.83 4.73 -9.61
CA ARG A 145 16.59 6.01 -9.59
C ARG A 145 18.07 5.84 -9.24
N THR A 146 18.43 4.88 -8.39
CA THR A 146 19.82 4.69 -7.92
C THR A 146 20.73 4.02 -8.95
N VAL A 147 20.17 3.26 -9.90
CA VAL A 147 20.95 2.59 -10.95
C VAL A 147 21.51 3.63 -11.94
N ARG A 148 22.84 3.67 -12.10
CA ARG A 148 23.51 4.63 -13.00
C ARG A 148 22.95 4.60 -14.43
N GLY A 149 22.67 3.40 -14.94
CA GLY A 149 22.09 3.19 -16.27
C GLY A 149 20.66 3.71 -16.44
N ASN A 150 19.98 4.08 -15.35
CA ASN A 150 18.60 4.57 -15.37
C ASN A 150 18.51 6.09 -15.16
N GLN A 151 19.63 6.77 -14.90
CA GLN A 151 19.63 8.22 -14.63
C GLN A 151 19.04 9.04 -15.78
N TRP A 152 19.15 8.55 -17.03
CA TRP A 152 18.57 9.20 -18.20
C TRP A 152 17.04 9.34 -18.12
N MET A 153 16.33 8.43 -17.42
CA MET A 153 14.87 8.49 -17.24
C MET A 153 14.41 9.62 -16.30
N PHE A 154 15.33 10.18 -15.51
CA PHE A 154 15.01 11.19 -14.48
C PHE A 154 15.72 12.52 -14.67
N ARG A 155 16.57 12.63 -15.70
CA ARG A 155 17.23 13.88 -16.10
C ARG A 155 16.34 14.65 -17.07
N THR A 156 15.14 14.98 -16.62
CA THR A 156 14.15 15.76 -17.36
C THR A 156 14.25 17.21 -16.87
N GLY A 157 15.41 17.85 -17.07
CA GLY A 157 15.73 19.16 -16.51
C GLY A 157 15.17 20.31 -17.36
N HIS A 158 15.49 20.31 -18.65
CA HIS A 158 15.05 21.31 -19.61
C HIS A 158 14.38 20.64 -20.82
N PRO A 159 13.29 21.17 -21.39
CA PRO A 159 12.66 20.60 -22.59
C PRO A 159 13.61 20.41 -23.78
N ALA A 160 14.66 21.23 -23.88
CA ALA A 160 15.71 21.07 -24.89
C ALA A 160 16.71 19.93 -24.62
N ASP A 161 16.75 19.39 -23.40
CA ASP A 161 17.53 18.19 -23.05
C ASP A 161 16.89 16.93 -23.62
N HIS A 162 15.60 16.99 -23.97
CA HIS A 162 14.97 16.02 -24.84
C HIS A 162 15.22 16.46 -26.28
N PRO A 163 16.02 15.72 -27.08
CA PRO A 163 16.09 15.96 -28.50
C PRO A 163 14.79 15.46 -29.15
N LEU A 164 13.67 16.12 -28.85
CA LEU A 164 12.38 15.93 -29.50
C LEU A 164 12.57 16.34 -30.96
N ARG A 165 12.85 15.35 -31.80
CA ARG A 165 12.99 15.52 -33.24
C ARG A 165 11.76 14.92 -33.89
N ILE A 166 11.05 15.72 -34.65
CA ILE A 166 10.02 15.22 -35.53
C ILE A 166 10.72 14.60 -36.75
N ARG A 167 10.36 13.36 -37.09
CA ARG A 167 10.79 12.73 -38.35
C ARG A 167 10.32 13.61 -39.50
N LYS A 168 11.25 14.09 -40.34
CA LYS A 168 10.96 15.07 -41.41
C LYS A 168 9.85 14.61 -42.34
N GLU A 169 9.76 13.30 -42.53
CA GLU A 169 8.74 12.63 -43.34
C GLU A 169 7.32 12.93 -42.83
N LEU A 170 7.12 13.12 -41.52
CA LEU A 170 5.82 13.49 -40.94
C LEU A 170 5.42 14.95 -41.20
N LEU A 171 6.36 15.79 -41.63
CA LEU A 171 6.11 17.21 -41.92
C LEU A 171 5.72 17.45 -43.37
N SER A 172 5.77 16.42 -44.21
CA SER A 172 5.46 16.51 -45.64
C SER A 172 4.15 15.78 -45.93
N LYS A 173 3.34 16.38 -46.80
CA LYS A 173 2.12 15.74 -47.30
C LYS A 173 2.46 14.74 -48.40
N SER A 174 1.74 13.64 -48.42
CA SER A 174 1.68 12.71 -49.54
C SER A 174 0.88 13.31 -50.71
N ASP A 175 0.97 12.68 -51.88
CA ASP A 175 0.35 13.17 -53.13
C ASP A 175 -1.18 13.31 -53.05
N ASP A 176 -1.82 12.58 -52.14
CA ASP A 176 -3.24 12.64 -51.83
C ASP A 176 -3.62 13.78 -50.85
N GLY A 177 -2.64 14.58 -50.43
CA GLY A 177 -2.81 15.71 -49.51
C GLY A 177 -2.85 15.33 -48.03
N THR A 178 -2.64 14.05 -47.69
CA THR A 178 -2.63 13.56 -46.30
C THR A 178 -1.22 13.56 -45.71
N TYR A 179 -1.12 13.53 -44.37
CA TYR A 179 0.17 13.32 -43.69
C TYR A 179 0.37 11.83 -43.38
N PRO A 180 1.62 11.33 -43.33
CA PRO A 180 1.88 9.95 -42.95
C PRO A 180 1.39 9.63 -41.53
N ILE A 181 0.73 8.47 -41.36
CA ILE A 181 0.28 7.99 -40.06
C ILE A 181 1.41 7.22 -39.38
N LEU A 182 1.77 7.63 -38.18
CA LEU A 182 2.77 6.92 -37.38
C LEU A 182 2.13 5.72 -36.68
N ARG A 183 2.79 4.56 -36.79
CA ARG A 183 2.43 3.34 -36.04
C ARG A 183 3.56 3.01 -35.09
N GLU A 184 3.30 3.15 -33.80
CA GLU A 184 4.22 2.71 -32.76
C GLU A 184 4.01 1.21 -32.46
N THR A 185 5.11 0.46 -32.33
CA THR A 185 5.10 -0.97 -31.96
C THR A 185 5.96 -1.20 -30.72
N THR A 186 5.83 -0.30 -29.76
CA THR A 186 6.53 -0.40 -28.48
C THR A 186 5.69 -1.24 -27.52
N SER A 187 6.34 -2.08 -26.71
CA SER A 187 5.65 -2.77 -25.61
C SER A 187 5.03 -1.72 -24.67
N VAL A 188 3.78 -1.90 -24.25
CA VAL A 188 2.94 -0.95 -23.49
C VAL A 188 3.66 -0.21 -22.34
N ARG A 189 4.68 -0.81 -21.71
CA ARG A 189 5.43 -0.20 -20.59
C ARG A 189 6.61 0.70 -20.98
N MET A 190 6.90 0.88 -22.26
CA MET A 190 7.95 1.79 -22.75
C MET A 190 7.40 2.91 -23.65
N ASP A 191 6.09 3.03 -23.73
CA ASP A 191 5.44 4.11 -24.46
C ASP A 191 5.57 5.43 -23.68
N PHE A 192 6.34 6.37 -24.23
CA PHE A 192 6.53 7.71 -23.67
C PHE A 192 5.27 8.59 -23.74
N SER A 193 4.32 8.26 -24.62
CA SER A 193 3.01 8.93 -24.68
C SER A 193 2.08 8.45 -23.56
N HIS A 194 2.32 7.26 -23.02
CA HIS A 194 1.48 6.65 -21.99
C HIS A 194 1.83 7.08 -20.56
N SER A 195 2.99 7.73 -20.35
CA SER A 195 3.43 8.22 -19.03
C SER A 195 2.61 9.38 -18.44
N GLY A 196 1.58 9.88 -19.15
CA GLY A 196 0.66 10.92 -18.67
C GLY A 196 -0.68 10.42 -18.14
N TRP A 197 -0.95 9.11 -18.17
CA TRP A 197 -2.26 8.52 -17.86
C TRP A 197 -2.21 7.46 -16.72
N SER A 198 -1.45 7.74 -15.66
CA SER A 198 -1.40 6.90 -14.45
C SER A 198 -1.46 7.71 -13.17
#